data_AF-M6FVK5-F1
#
_entry.id   AF-M6FVK5-F1
#
_cell.length_a   1.000
_cell.length_b   1.000
_cell.length_c   1.000
_cell.angle_alpha   90.00
_cell.angle_beta   90.00
_cell.angle_gamma   90.00
#
_symmetry.space_group_name_H-M   'P 1'
#
loop_
_entity.id
_entity.type
_entity.pdbx_description
1 polymer ?
#
loop_
_entity_poly.entity_id
_entity_poly.type
_entity_poly.pdbx_seq_one_letter_code
_entity_poly.pdbx_strand_id
1 'polypeptide(L)'
;MLAILISGILSLYIFISFGILAEKILKVKFQFTARVLVGLSVTNTLVSLVSLFLPITVLVLFIFLLFCSVFLYFERGNLKRLTFGFIHKNIVIIIAFPFLLSALIFSLNPPFAYDSGLYHIQSIKWIQEYSVVPGLANLHGRFGFNPNIFTIFALTSLKEVFDQEIFSINFVVYSTLVLHFINRIYKILKKGEVTNFFLLNLIVLFLILDQFMSLSSPSPDLISIVLPLYILTNLPKKKTLLSQS
;
A
#
# COMPACT_ATOMS: atom_id res chain seq x y z
N MET A 1 -10.94 2.62 15.33
CA MET A 1 -10.38 1.27 15.09
C MET A 1 -11.12 0.52 13.99
N LEU A 2 -12.41 0.28 14.12
CA LEU A 2 -13.20 -0.44 13.12
C LEU A 2 -13.12 0.21 11.72
N ALA A 3 -13.24 1.54 11.63
CA ALA A 3 -13.18 2.26 10.36
C ALA A 3 -11.85 2.07 9.61
N ILE A 4 -10.70 2.13 10.31
CA ILE A 4 -9.37 1.88 9.73
C ILE A 4 -9.27 0.45 9.20
N LEU A 5 -9.76 -0.53 9.97
CA LEU A 5 -9.75 -1.93 9.54
C LEU A 5 -10.65 -2.15 8.32
N ILE A 6 -11.86 -1.58 8.30
CA ILE A 6 -12.76 -1.66 7.15
C ILE A 6 -12.11 -1.04 5.92
N SER A 7 -11.65 0.22 6.02
CA SER A 7 -10.95 0.92 4.93
C SER A 7 -9.73 0.13 4.46
N GLY A 8 -8.94 -0.41 5.39
CA GLY A 8 -7.75 -1.20 5.07
C GLY A 8 -8.05 -2.53 4.38
N ILE A 9 -9.11 -3.24 4.80
CA ILE A 9 -9.57 -4.47 4.17
C ILE A 9 -10.08 -4.20 2.76
N LEU A 10 -10.89 -3.16 2.56
CA LEU A 10 -11.38 -2.75 1.24
C LEU A 10 -10.22 -2.37 0.32
N SER A 11 -9.24 -1.62 0.83
CA SER A 11 -8.03 -1.26 0.10
C SER A 11 -7.23 -2.50 -0.33
N LEU A 12 -6.96 -3.42 0.60
CA LEU A 12 -6.28 -4.69 0.30
C LEU A 12 -7.03 -5.51 -0.74
N TYR A 13 -8.35 -5.59 -0.63
CA TYR A 13 -9.18 -6.31 -1.59
C TYR A 13 -9.04 -5.74 -3.01
N ILE A 14 -9.12 -4.42 -3.15
CA ILE A 14 -8.93 -3.73 -4.44
C ILE A 14 -7.52 -3.96 -4.97
N PHE A 15 -6.49 -3.76 -4.15
CA PHE A 15 -5.10 -3.92 -4.58
C PHE A 15 -4.80 -5.34 -5.00
N ILE A 16 -5.24 -6.36 -4.26
CA ILE A 16 -5.02 -7.75 -4.67
C ILE A 16 -5.75 -8.04 -5.97
N SER A 17 -6.98 -7.56 -6.14
CA SER A 17 -7.79 -7.77 -7.35
C SER A 17 -7.12 -7.19 -8.59
N PHE A 18 -6.72 -5.92 -8.55
CA PHE A 18 -5.99 -5.29 -9.66
C PHE A 18 -4.59 -5.89 -9.85
N GLY A 19 -3.95 -6.36 -8.78
CA GLY A 19 -2.70 -7.12 -8.88
C GLY A 19 -2.86 -8.44 -9.66
N ILE A 20 -3.94 -9.18 -9.42
CA ILE A 20 -4.28 -10.41 -10.19
C ILE A 20 -4.58 -10.06 -11.65
N LEU A 21 -5.32 -8.97 -11.90
CA LEU A 21 -5.58 -8.50 -13.25
C LEU A 21 -4.27 -8.16 -13.98
N ALA A 22 -3.35 -7.47 -13.32
CA ALA A 22 -2.03 -7.15 -13.86
C ALA A 22 -1.20 -8.41 -14.16
N GLU A 23 -1.21 -9.42 -13.29
CA GLU A 23 -0.55 -10.72 -13.54
C GLU A 23 -1.04 -11.35 -14.86
N LYS A 24 -2.34 -11.26 -15.13
CA LYS A 24 -2.95 -11.81 -16.34
C LYS A 24 -2.56 -11.06 -17.60
N ILE A 25 -2.66 -9.74 -17.57
CA ILE A 25 -2.33 -8.88 -18.71
C ILE A 25 -0.84 -9.04 -19.06
N LEU A 26 0.02 -9.02 -18.05
CA LEU A 26 1.47 -9.12 -18.22
C LEU A 26 1.97 -10.56 -18.41
N LYS A 27 1.12 -11.57 -18.14
CA LYS A 27 1.48 -13.00 -18.15
C LYS A 27 2.66 -13.33 -17.22
N VAL A 28 2.78 -12.61 -16.10
CA VAL A 28 3.82 -12.81 -15.07
C VAL A 28 3.14 -13.12 -13.73
N LYS A 29 3.73 -14.03 -12.95
CA LYS A 29 3.26 -14.31 -11.58
C LYS A 29 4.02 -13.43 -10.59
N PHE A 30 3.30 -12.76 -9.69
CA PHE A 30 3.89 -11.96 -8.63
C PHE A 30 3.90 -12.71 -7.30
N GLN A 31 4.91 -12.42 -6.47
CA GLN A 31 4.81 -12.70 -5.04
C GLN A 31 3.67 -11.86 -4.43
N PHE A 32 3.04 -12.33 -3.35
CA PHE A 32 1.94 -11.63 -2.69
C PHE A 32 2.21 -10.13 -2.48
N THR A 33 3.36 -9.76 -1.90
CA THR A 33 3.71 -8.35 -1.63
C THR A 33 3.80 -7.53 -2.92
N ALA A 34 4.48 -8.05 -3.94
CA ALA A 34 4.55 -7.41 -5.25
C ALA A 34 3.15 -7.27 -5.89
N ARG A 35 2.28 -8.27 -5.72
CA ARG A 35 0.89 -8.21 -6.20
C ARG A 35 0.12 -7.06 -5.57
N VAL A 36 0.23 -6.89 -4.24
CA VAL A 36 -0.41 -5.76 -3.53
C VAL A 36 0.16 -4.43 -4.01
N LEU A 37 1.49 -4.29 -4.12
CA LEU A 37 2.12 -3.04 -4.53
C LEU A 37 1.83 -2.67 -5.99
N VAL A 38 1.89 -3.64 -6.91
CA VAL A 38 1.49 -3.43 -8.32
C VAL A 38 0.02 -3.11 -8.41
N GLY A 39 -0.82 -3.79 -7.65
CA GLY A 39 -2.25 -3.51 -7.56
C GLY A 39 -2.55 -2.11 -7.03
N LEU A 40 -1.83 -1.66 -6.01
CA LEU A 40 -1.86 -0.28 -5.53
C LEU A 40 -1.50 0.69 -6.65
N SER A 41 -0.41 0.45 -7.39
CA SER A 41 -0.02 1.31 -8.51
C SER A 41 -1.07 1.36 -9.63
N VAL A 42 -1.63 0.20 -10.03
CA VAL A 42 -2.68 0.12 -11.05
C VAL A 42 -3.94 0.84 -10.59
N THR A 43 -4.37 0.60 -9.35
CA THR A 43 -5.53 1.27 -8.76
C THR A 43 -5.29 2.78 -8.74
N ASN A 44 -4.12 3.21 -8.28
CA ASN A 44 -3.76 4.63 -8.20
C ASN A 44 -3.85 5.28 -9.57
N THR A 45 -3.24 4.69 -10.60
CA THR A 45 -3.34 5.19 -11.98
C THR A 45 -4.78 5.30 -12.48
N LEU A 46 -5.62 4.28 -12.25
CA LEU A 46 -7.01 4.31 -12.69
C LEU A 46 -7.81 5.41 -11.96
N VAL A 47 -7.62 5.56 -10.65
CA VAL A 47 -8.29 6.61 -9.87
C VAL A 47 -7.79 7.99 -10.28
N SER A 48 -6.50 8.16 -10.55
CA SER A 48 -5.96 9.41 -11.09
C SER A 48 -6.61 9.79 -12.42
N LEU A 49 -6.88 8.82 -13.30
CA LEU A 49 -7.57 9.08 -14.56
C LEU A 49 -9.03 9.48 -14.33
N VAL A 50 -9.72 8.86 -13.38
CA VAL A 50 -11.07 9.26 -12.98
C VAL A 50 -11.07 10.68 -12.40
N SER A 51 -10.08 11.01 -11.54
CA SER A 51 -10.02 12.32 -10.87
C SER A 51 -9.87 13.49 -11.83
N LEU A 52 -9.35 13.25 -13.05
CA LEU A 52 -9.30 14.29 -14.09
C LEU A 52 -10.68 14.81 -14.47
N PHE A 53 -11.70 13.96 -14.45
CA PHE A 53 -13.03 14.27 -14.97
C PHE A 53 -14.12 14.30 -13.90
N LEU A 54 -13.93 13.57 -12.79
CA LEU A 54 -14.94 13.41 -11.74
C LEU A 54 -14.30 13.50 -10.35
N PRO A 55 -15.00 14.05 -9.35
CA PRO A 55 -14.57 13.97 -7.96
C PRO A 55 -14.54 12.50 -7.47
N ILE A 56 -13.59 12.18 -6.60
CA ILE A 56 -13.43 10.84 -6.03
C ILE A 56 -14.31 10.68 -4.78
N THR A 57 -15.56 10.28 -5.01
CA THR A 57 -16.57 10.05 -3.97
C THR A 57 -16.68 8.57 -3.58
N VAL A 58 -17.52 8.26 -2.59
CA VAL A 58 -17.81 6.86 -2.21
C VAL A 58 -18.42 6.05 -3.36
N LEU A 59 -19.10 6.71 -4.31
CA LEU A 59 -19.63 6.07 -5.51
C LEU A 59 -18.51 5.49 -6.37
N VAL A 60 -17.39 6.22 -6.53
CA VAL A 60 -16.22 5.74 -7.27
C VAL A 60 -15.63 4.51 -6.58
N LEU A 61 -15.52 4.52 -5.25
CA LEU A 61 -15.11 3.34 -4.49
C LEU A 61 -16.03 2.15 -4.74
N PHE A 62 -17.35 2.34 -4.72
CA PHE A 62 -18.32 1.28 -4.97
C PHE A 62 -18.17 0.69 -6.38
N ILE A 63 -17.97 1.52 -7.41
CA ILE A 63 -17.71 1.07 -8.78
C ILE A 63 -16.46 0.19 -8.84
N PHE A 64 -15.38 0.60 -8.17
CA PHE A 64 -14.14 -0.19 -8.12
C PHE A 64 -14.34 -1.52 -7.40
N LEU A 65 -15.06 -1.53 -6.27
CA LEU A 65 -15.39 -2.76 -5.53
C LEU A 65 -16.27 -3.71 -6.34
N LEU A 66 -17.28 -3.18 -7.05
CA LEU A 66 -18.16 -3.95 -7.91
C LEU A 66 -17.38 -4.58 -9.06
N PHE A 67 -16.53 -3.79 -9.74
CA PHE A 67 -15.66 -4.30 -10.79
C PHE A 67 -14.74 -5.42 -10.30
N CYS A 68 -14.08 -5.22 -9.14
CA CYS A 68 -13.24 -6.25 -8.53
C CYS A 68 -14.03 -7.53 -8.19
N SER A 69 -15.26 -7.37 -7.68
CA SER A 69 -16.14 -8.50 -7.32
C SER A 69 -16.56 -9.29 -8.55
N VAL A 70 -16.99 -8.61 -9.62
CA VAL A 70 -17.36 -9.23 -10.89
C VAL A 70 -16.14 -9.92 -11.53
N PHE A 71 -14.99 -9.25 -11.55
CA PHE A 71 -13.75 -9.83 -12.05
C PHE A 71 -13.37 -11.12 -11.30
N LEU A 72 -13.35 -11.08 -9.96
CA LEU A 72 -12.99 -12.24 -9.15
C LEU A 72 -14.02 -13.37 -9.22
N TYR A 73 -15.30 -13.06 -9.49
CA TYR A 73 -16.33 -14.05 -9.72
C TYR A 73 -16.07 -14.90 -10.97
N PHE A 74 -15.50 -14.31 -12.03
CA PHE A 74 -15.04 -15.07 -13.20
C PHE A 74 -13.72 -15.79 -12.94
N GLU A 75 -12.93 -15.29 -11.98
CA GLU A 75 -11.63 -15.84 -11.57
C GLU A 75 -11.70 -16.74 -10.33
N ARG A 76 -12.75 -17.56 -10.19
CA ARG A 76 -12.98 -18.38 -8.98
C ARG A 76 -11.77 -19.23 -8.55
N GLY A 77 -10.99 -19.71 -9.53
CA GLY A 77 -9.76 -20.48 -9.27
C GLY A 77 -8.65 -19.68 -8.55
N ASN A 78 -8.72 -18.35 -8.59
CA ASN A 78 -7.76 -17.44 -7.99
C ASN A 78 -8.22 -16.87 -6.63
N LEU A 79 -9.40 -17.25 -6.12
CA LEU A 79 -9.88 -16.82 -4.80
C LEU A 79 -8.92 -17.22 -3.67
N LYS A 80 -8.26 -18.38 -3.79
CA LYS A 80 -7.20 -18.81 -2.85
C LYS A 80 -5.96 -17.91 -2.85
N ARG A 81 -5.82 -17.00 -3.83
CA ARG A 81 -4.73 -16.02 -3.90
C ARG A 81 -5.04 -14.71 -3.16
N LEU A 82 -6.30 -14.50 -2.78
CA LEU A 82 -6.71 -13.39 -1.90
C LEU A 82 -6.14 -13.58 -0.50
N THR A 83 -5.97 -14.83 -0.08
CA THR A 83 -5.33 -15.12 1.20
C THR A 83 -3.82 -14.96 1.10
N PHE A 84 -3.26 -14.35 2.12
CA PHE A 84 -1.83 -14.22 2.30
C PHE A 84 -1.25 -15.63 2.52
N GLY A 85 -0.73 -16.28 1.48
CA GLY A 85 -0.21 -17.66 1.52
C GLY A 85 0.96 -17.90 2.50
N PHE A 86 1.34 -16.91 3.31
CA PHE A 86 2.32 -17.03 4.40
C PHE A 86 1.69 -17.29 5.79
N ILE A 87 0.37 -17.20 5.95
CA ILE A 87 -0.32 -17.34 7.25
C ILE A 87 -0.11 -18.73 7.88
N HIS A 88 0.36 -19.72 7.13
CA HIS A 88 0.60 -21.08 7.63
C HIS A 88 1.79 -21.23 8.60
N LYS A 89 2.53 -20.16 8.92
CA LYS A 89 3.62 -20.21 9.92
C LYS A 89 3.33 -19.33 11.11
N ASN A 90 2.81 -19.94 12.17
CA ASN A 90 2.47 -19.30 13.44
C ASN A 90 3.58 -18.36 13.95
N ILE A 91 4.86 -18.74 13.80
CA ILE A 91 5.98 -17.94 14.30
C ILE A 91 6.15 -16.58 13.62
N VAL A 92 5.88 -16.46 12.32
CA VAL A 92 6.00 -15.18 11.60
C VAL A 92 4.93 -14.21 12.09
N ILE A 93 3.71 -14.71 12.28
CA ILE A 93 2.60 -13.91 12.79
C ILE A 93 2.86 -13.50 14.23
N ILE A 94 3.34 -14.41 15.07
CA ILE A 94 3.69 -14.10 16.47
C ILE A 94 4.75 -12.98 16.54
N ILE A 95 5.79 -13.05 15.71
CA ILE A 95 6.84 -12.01 15.67
C ILE A 95 6.30 -10.70 15.08
N ALA A 96 5.43 -10.76 14.06
CA ALA A 96 4.88 -9.56 13.42
C ALA A 96 3.78 -8.88 14.27
N PHE A 97 3.07 -9.64 15.11
CA PHE A 97 1.93 -9.17 15.89
C PHE A 97 2.18 -7.89 16.69
N PRO A 98 3.25 -7.73 17.49
CA PRO A 98 3.49 -6.48 18.22
C PRO A 98 3.64 -5.28 17.29
N PHE A 99 4.27 -5.45 16.13
CA PHE A 99 4.45 -4.37 15.14
C PHE A 99 3.16 -4.03 14.40
N LEU A 100 2.30 -5.02 14.15
CA LEU A 100 0.98 -4.79 13.53
C LEU A 100 0.01 -4.14 14.52
N LEU A 101 0.06 -4.55 15.78
CA LEU A 101 -0.73 -3.96 16.85
C LEU A 101 -0.29 -2.51 17.12
N SER A 102 1.02 -2.25 17.19
CA SER A 102 1.52 -0.88 17.30
C SER A 102 1.11 -0.04 16.10
N ALA A 103 1.25 -0.56 14.88
CA ALA A 103 0.81 0.14 13.68
C ALA A 103 -0.68 0.50 13.73
N LEU A 104 -1.54 -0.42 14.15
CA LEU A 104 -2.97 -0.16 14.31
C LEU A 104 -3.23 0.93 15.35
N ILE A 105 -2.59 0.84 16.53
CA ILE A 105 -2.75 1.84 17.60
C ILE A 105 -2.29 3.22 17.13
N PHE A 106 -1.12 3.30 16.48
CA PHE A 106 -0.59 4.58 16.01
C PHE A 106 -1.42 5.20 14.89
N SER A 107 -2.02 4.37 14.04
CA SER A 107 -2.93 4.85 12.98
C SER A 107 -4.23 5.46 13.54
N LEU A 108 -4.58 5.23 14.81
CA LEU A 108 -5.76 5.83 15.46
C LEU A 108 -5.54 7.26 15.92
N ASN A 109 -4.29 7.71 16.01
CA ASN A 109 -4.00 9.06 16.45
C ASN A 109 -4.40 10.08 15.37
N PRO A 110 -4.55 11.36 15.74
CA PRO A 110 -4.54 12.43 14.77
C PRO A 110 -3.27 12.40 13.90
N PRO A 111 -3.33 12.92 12.65
CA PRO A 111 -2.16 13.05 11.80
C PRO A 111 -1.04 13.85 12.49
N PHE A 112 0.10 13.22 12.73
CA PHE A 112 1.28 13.85 13.35
C PHE A 112 2.14 14.66 12.38
N ALA A 113 2.15 14.30 11.09
CA ALA A 113 3.02 14.98 10.13
C ALA A 113 2.53 16.41 9.92
N TYR A 114 3.43 17.38 10.12
CA TYR A 114 3.14 18.82 10.00
C TYR A 114 2.45 19.15 8.67
N ASP A 115 2.95 18.58 7.58
CA ASP A 115 2.41 18.76 6.23
C ASP A 115 0.98 18.22 6.06
N SER A 116 0.54 17.29 6.91
CA SER A 116 -0.84 16.79 6.87
C SER A 116 -1.86 17.84 7.28
N GLY A 117 -1.53 18.63 8.31
CA GLY A 117 -2.36 19.76 8.72
C GLY A 117 -2.33 20.92 7.73
N LEU A 118 -1.25 21.01 6.95
CA LEU A 118 -1.04 22.10 5.99
C LEU A 118 -1.65 21.86 4.62
N TYR A 119 -1.36 20.72 3.98
CA TYR A 119 -1.81 20.47 2.62
C TYR A 119 -2.20 19.03 2.29
N HIS A 120 -1.74 17.99 2.99
CA HIS A 120 -2.11 16.61 2.59
C HIS A 120 -3.62 16.41 2.67
N ILE A 121 -4.22 16.71 3.83
CA ILE A 121 -5.64 16.52 4.08
C ILE A 121 -6.48 17.44 3.18
N GLN A 122 -6.04 18.69 3.00
CA GLN A 122 -6.73 19.66 2.14
C GLN A 122 -6.70 19.23 0.67
N SER A 123 -5.57 18.69 0.20
CA SER A 123 -5.45 18.17 -1.17
C SER A 123 -6.34 16.94 -1.38
N ILE A 124 -6.40 16.04 -0.38
CA ILE A 124 -7.29 14.87 -0.43
C ILE A 124 -8.76 15.30 -0.48
N LYS A 125 -9.17 16.27 0.36
CA LYS A 125 -10.52 16.83 0.33
C LYS A 125 -10.87 17.46 -1.01
N TRP A 126 -9.91 18.18 -1.62
CA TRP A 126 -10.11 18.76 -2.94
C TRP A 126 -10.40 17.68 -3.99
N ILE A 127 -9.66 16.57 -3.96
CA ILE A 127 -9.86 15.43 -4.88
C ILE A 127 -11.23 14.77 -4.67
N GLN A 128 -11.77 14.78 -3.45
CA GLN A 128 -13.08 14.22 -3.13
C GLN A 128 -14.24 15.14 -3.54
N GLU A 129 -14.02 16.45 -3.53
CA GLU A 129 -15.09 17.45 -3.75
C GLU A 129 -15.13 17.94 -5.20
N TYR A 130 -13.99 17.94 -5.90
CA TYR A 130 -13.85 18.47 -7.26
C TYR A 130 -13.08 17.50 -8.16
N SER A 131 -13.41 17.51 -9.46
CA SER A 131 -12.47 17.04 -10.48
C SER A 131 -11.23 17.95 -10.51
N VAL A 132 -10.16 17.51 -11.17
CA VAL A 132 -8.94 18.33 -11.32
C VAL A 132 -9.28 19.72 -11.84
N VAL A 133 -8.80 20.74 -11.11
CA VAL A 133 -8.98 22.16 -11.45
C VAL A 133 -7.67 22.69 -12.06
N PRO A 134 -7.63 23.01 -13.36
CA PRO A 134 -6.45 23.59 -13.99
C PRO A 134 -6.04 24.90 -13.30
N GLY A 135 -4.75 25.08 -13.03
CA GLY A 135 -4.23 26.29 -12.39
C GLY A 135 -4.43 26.38 -10.88
N LEU A 136 -4.89 25.33 -10.19
CA LEU A 136 -5.08 25.31 -8.73
C LEU A 136 -3.81 25.72 -7.96
N ALA A 137 -2.64 25.34 -8.46
CA ALA A 137 -1.35 25.72 -7.86
C ALA A 137 -1.09 27.24 -7.88
N ASN A 138 -1.73 28.00 -8.78
CA ASN A 138 -1.61 29.46 -8.82
C ASN A 138 -2.35 30.14 -7.66
N LEU A 139 -3.36 29.47 -7.07
CA LEU A 139 -4.05 29.96 -5.88
C LEU A 139 -3.24 29.67 -4.62
N HIS A 140 -2.63 28.48 -4.54
CA HIS A 140 -1.77 28.13 -3.44
C HIS A 140 -0.74 27.07 -3.85
N GLY A 141 0.55 27.43 -3.76
CA GLY A 141 1.65 26.62 -4.32
C GLY A 141 1.74 25.18 -3.80
N ARG A 142 1.27 24.90 -2.57
CA ARG A 142 1.27 23.53 -2.02
C ARG A 142 0.35 22.56 -2.77
N PHE A 143 -0.70 23.05 -3.42
CA PHE A 143 -1.52 22.20 -4.30
C PHE A 143 -0.76 21.81 -5.58
N GLY A 144 0.34 22.50 -5.90
CA GLY A 144 1.23 22.15 -7.01
C GLY A 144 2.12 20.94 -6.76
N PHE A 145 2.30 20.49 -5.50
CA PHE A 145 3.10 19.29 -5.21
C PHE A 145 2.47 18.02 -5.77
N ASN A 146 1.13 17.98 -5.84
CA ASN A 146 0.32 16.90 -6.40
C ASN A 146 0.84 15.45 -6.15
N PRO A 147 1.07 15.01 -4.90
CA PRO A 147 1.41 13.62 -4.63
C PRO A 147 0.29 12.70 -5.09
N ASN A 148 0.57 11.90 -6.13
CA ASN A 148 -0.48 11.15 -6.81
C ASN A 148 -1.19 10.12 -5.89
N ILE A 149 -0.50 9.67 -4.84
CA ILE A 149 -1.05 8.75 -3.84
C ILE A 149 -2.27 9.32 -3.08
N PHE A 150 -2.44 10.64 -3.06
CA PHE A 150 -3.62 11.27 -2.45
C PHE A 150 -4.93 10.84 -3.10
N THR A 151 -4.91 10.40 -4.36
CA THR A 151 -6.09 9.84 -5.02
C THR A 151 -6.54 8.53 -4.37
N ILE A 152 -5.62 7.69 -3.92
CA ILE A 152 -5.93 6.45 -3.20
C ILE A 152 -6.40 6.74 -1.77
N PHE A 153 -5.80 7.72 -1.09
CA PHE A 153 -6.33 8.19 0.19
C PHE A 153 -7.75 8.74 0.06
N ALA A 154 -8.03 9.51 -1.01
CA ALA A 154 -9.37 10.01 -1.30
C ALA A 154 -10.38 8.88 -1.56
N LEU A 155 -10.02 7.91 -2.42
CA LEU A 155 -10.87 6.76 -2.76
C LEU A 155 -11.30 5.96 -1.54
N THR A 156 -10.39 5.78 -0.58
CA THR A 156 -10.54 4.84 0.53
C THR A 156 -10.85 5.52 1.86
N SER A 157 -11.08 6.84 1.86
CA SER A 157 -11.28 7.63 3.07
C SER A 157 -12.56 7.28 3.82
N LEU A 158 -13.57 6.75 3.13
CA LEU A 158 -14.90 6.46 3.68
C LEU A 158 -15.54 7.65 4.41
N LYS A 159 -15.18 8.89 4.02
CA LYS A 159 -15.69 10.14 4.62
C LYS A 159 -17.22 10.17 4.68
N GLU A 160 -17.89 9.85 3.57
CA GLU A 160 -19.36 9.84 3.47
C GLU A 160 -20.03 8.72 4.32
N VAL A 161 -19.27 7.73 4.80
CA VAL A 161 -19.78 6.60 5.58
C VAL A 161 -19.59 6.82 7.08
N PHE A 162 -18.47 7.44 7.49
CA PHE A 162 -18.11 7.62 8.89
C PHE A 162 -18.12 9.10 9.35
N ASP A 163 -18.50 10.03 8.48
CA ASP A 163 -18.44 11.48 8.69
C ASP A 163 -17.06 12.00 9.11
N GLN A 164 -16.00 11.24 8.79
CA GLN A 164 -14.61 11.57 9.10
C GLN A 164 -13.67 10.94 8.07
N GLU A 165 -12.54 11.60 7.80
CA GLU A 165 -11.51 11.05 6.90
C GLU A 165 -10.78 9.88 7.57
N ILE A 166 -10.73 8.73 6.89
CA ILE A 166 -9.98 7.56 7.35
C ILE A 166 -8.73 7.37 6.49
N PHE A 167 -7.54 7.56 7.06
CA PHE A 167 -6.27 7.36 6.36
C PHE A 167 -5.67 6.00 6.67
N SER A 168 -6.08 4.95 5.95
CA SER A 168 -5.64 3.56 6.20
C SER A 168 -4.49 3.08 5.31
N ILE A 169 -4.13 3.83 4.27
CA ILE A 169 -3.25 3.34 3.20
C ILE A 169 -1.83 3.10 3.69
N ASN A 170 -1.29 4.02 4.51
CA ASN A 170 0.02 3.84 5.12
C ASN A 170 0.03 2.62 6.05
N PHE A 171 -1.03 2.42 6.84
CA PHE A 171 -1.21 1.21 7.65
C PHE A 171 -1.22 -0.07 6.82
N VAL A 172 -1.93 -0.10 5.69
CA VAL A 172 -2.02 -1.25 4.78
C VAL A 172 -0.65 -1.59 4.17
N VAL A 173 0.05 -0.58 3.65
CA VAL A 173 1.36 -0.73 3.02
C VAL A 173 2.38 -1.21 4.06
N TYR A 174 2.47 -0.52 5.20
CA TYR A 174 3.33 -0.88 6.32
C TYR A 174 3.10 -2.33 6.75
N SER A 175 1.85 -2.70 7.03
CA SER A 175 1.50 -4.05 7.50
C SER A 175 1.89 -5.14 6.51
N THR A 176 1.68 -4.89 5.22
CA THR A 176 2.05 -5.82 4.14
C THR A 176 3.57 -6.06 4.08
N LEU A 177 4.37 -5.04 4.36
CA LEU A 177 5.82 -5.10 4.28
C LEU A 177 6.46 -5.66 5.52
N VAL A 178 5.97 -5.30 6.71
CA VAL A 178 6.42 -5.91 7.97
C VAL A 178 6.26 -7.42 7.89
N LEU A 179 5.10 -7.90 7.44
CA LEU A 179 4.89 -9.32 7.18
C LEU A 179 5.84 -9.90 6.13
N HIS A 180 6.11 -9.16 5.05
CA HIS A 180 7.05 -9.58 4.01
C HIS A 180 8.47 -9.78 4.55
N PHE A 181 9.03 -8.75 5.18
CA PHE A 181 10.42 -8.73 5.60
C PHE A 181 10.68 -9.65 6.79
N ILE A 182 9.78 -9.72 7.78
CA ILE A 182 9.91 -10.70 8.88
C ILE A 182 9.92 -12.13 8.34
N ASN A 183 9.01 -12.47 7.43
CA ASN A 183 9.00 -13.79 6.80
C ASN A 183 10.25 -14.06 5.97
N ARG A 184 10.77 -13.04 5.27
CA ARG A 184 11.98 -13.16 4.46
C ARG A 184 13.22 -13.39 5.31
N ILE A 185 13.39 -12.60 6.37
CA ILE A 185 14.45 -12.74 7.38
C ILE A 185 14.37 -14.13 8.03
N TYR A 186 13.18 -14.55 8.45
CA TYR A 186 12.97 -15.89 9.01
C TYR A 186 13.40 -17.01 8.06
N LYS A 187 13.10 -16.89 6.76
CA LYS A 187 13.54 -17.86 5.75
C LYS A 187 15.06 -17.88 5.57
N ILE A 188 15.72 -16.73 5.62
CA ILE A 188 17.18 -16.62 5.50
C ILE A 188 17.85 -17.26 6.74
N LEU A 189 17.36 -16.95 7.94
CA LEU A 189 17.85 -17.54 9.19
C LEU A 189 17.67 -19.07 9.21
N LYS A 190 16.52 -19.58 8.76
CA LYS A 190 16.28 -21.03 8.68
C LYS A 190 17.26 -21.74 7.75
N LYS A 191 17.83 -21.05 6.76
CA LYS A 191 18.86 -21.58 5.87
C LYS A 191 20.29 -21.45 6.43
N GLY A 192 20.48 -20.75 7.54
CA GLY A 192 21.80 -20.50 8.12
C GLY A 192 22.64 -19.46 7.35
N GLU A 193 22.05 -18.69 6.45
CA GLU A 193 22.76 -17.76 5.57
C GLU A 193 22.86 -16.34 6.17
N VAL A 194 23.74 -16.12 7.16
CA VAL A 194 24.04 -14.75 7.64
C VAL A 194 24.98 -14.08 6.63
N THR A 195 24.40 -13.39 5.65
CA THR A 195 25.11 -12.74 4.53
C THR A 195 24.85 -11.23 4.50
N ASN A 196 25.56 -10.47 3.67
CA ASN A 196 25.24 -9.04 3.44
C ASN A 196 23.78 -8.81 3.02
N PHE A 197 23.19 -9.82 2.36
CA PHE A 197 21.79 -9.80 1.99
C PHE A 197 20.84 -9.91 3.20
N PHE A 198 21.22 -10.67 4.23
CA PHE A 198 20.50 -10.70 5.50
C PHE A 198 20.51 -9.31 6.16
N LEU A 199 21.69 -8.69 6.26
CA LEU A 199 21.85 -7.35 6.83
C LEU A 199 21.03 -6.30 6.07
N LEU A 200 21.04 -6.33 4.74
CA LEU A 200 20.20 -5.44 3.92
C LEU A 200 18.71 -5.57 4.27
N ASN A 201 18.18 -6.78 4.39
CA ASN A 201 16.77 -6.98 4.72
C ASN A 201 16.44 -6.54 6.16
N LEU A 202 17.40 -6.64 7.10
CA LEU A 202 17.25 -6.17 8.47
C LEU A 202 17.24 -4.64 8.55
N ILE A 203 18.15 -3.97 7.82
CA ILE A 203 18.17 -2.50 7.68
C ILE A 203 16.87 -2.01 7.07
N VAL A 204 16.40 -2.65 5.99
CA VAL A 204 15.13 -2.26 5.35
C VAL A 204 13.94 -2.47 6.29
N LEU A 205 13.90 -3.57 7.05
CA LEU A 205 12.87 -3.76 8.07
C LEU A 205 12.93 -2.65 9.12
N PHE A 206 14.11 -2.31 9.62
CA PHE A 206 14.28 -1.22 10.59
C PHE A 206 13.76 0.12 10.05
N LEU A 207 14.12 0.49 8.83
CA LEU A 207 13.64 1.72 8.18
C LEU A 207 12.11 1.74 8.02
N ILE A 208 11.49 0.58 7.74
CA ILE A 208 10.03 0.48 7.69
C ILE A 208 9.43 0.70 9.09
N LEU A 209 9.99 0.02 10.11
CA LEU A 209 9.50 0.10 11.48
C LEU A 209 9.59 1.52 12.05
N ASP A 210 10.62 2.29 11.68
CA ASP A 210 10.81 3.69 12.09
C ASP A 210 9.65 4.62 11.63
N GLN A 211 8.92 4.23 10.58
CA GLN A 211 7.80 5.02 10.04
C GLN A 211 6.48 4.82 10.82
N PHE A 212 6.46 4.06 11.92
CA PHE A 212 5.21 3.77 12.64
C PHE A 212 4.46 5.01 13.13
N MET A 213 5.16 6.10 13.47
CA MET A 213 4.57 7.37 13.90
C MET A 213 3.84 8.11 12.77
N SER A 214 4.26 7.91 11.51
CA SER A 214 3.67 8.60 10.36
C SER A 214 2.42 7.89 9.82
N LEU A 215 2.03 6.76 10.39
CA LEU A 215 0.92 5.94 9.89
C LEU A 215 -0.46 6.60 10.02
N SER A 216 -0.66 7.47 11.02
CA SER A 216 -1.91 8.26 11.14
C SER A 216 -2.03 9.35 10.08
N SER A 217 -0.91 9.73 9.48
CA SER A 217 -0.83 10.82 8.53
C SER A 217 -0.95 10.28 7.11
N PRO A 218 -1.69 10.95 6.20
CA PRO A 218 -1.69 10.59 4.79
C PRO A 218 -0.43 11.10 4.09
N SER A 219 0.75 10.88 4.68
CA SER A 219 2.03 11.29 4.11
C SER A 219 2.42 10.36 2.96
N PRO A 220 2.95 10.90 1.83
CA PRO A 220 3.52 10.12 0.75
C PRO A 220 4.89 9.50 1.09
N ASP A 221 5.51 9.88 2.23
CA ASP A 221 6.89 9.55 2.56
C ASP A 221 7.12 8.05 2.74
N LEU A 222 6.23 7.37 3.47
CA LEU A 222 6.32 5.93 3.70
C LEU A 222 6.43 5.20 2.36
N ILE A 223 5.53 5.51 1.42
CA ILE A 223 5.47 4.84 0.12
C ILE A 223 6.70 5.19 -0.73
N SER A 224 7.15 6.44 -0.67
CA SER A 224 8.33 6.93 -1.40
C SER A 224 9.64 6.31 -0.91
N ILE A 225 9.77 6.07 0.40
CA ILE A 225 10.92 5.38 1.00
C ILE A 225 10.87 3.87 0.70
N VAL A 226 9.69 3.28 0.87
CA VAL A 226 9.51 1.83 0.81
C VAL A 226 9.66 1.25 -0.58
N LEU A 227 9.06 1.86 -1.60
CA LEU A 227 9.01 1.27 -2.94
C LEU A 227 10.42 1.02 -3.51
N PRO A 228 11.35 1.99 -3.46
CA PRO A 228 12.74 1.76 -3.87
C PRO A 228 13.43 0.66 -3.07
N LEU A 229 13.27 0.63 -1.74
CA LEU A 229 13.89 -0.39 -0.88
C LEU A 229 13.34 -1.79 -1.15
N TYR A 230 12.03 -1.90 -1.40
CA TYR A 230 11.40 -3.15 -1.80
C TYR A 230 11.96 -3.65 -3.14
N ILE A 231 12.09 -2.77 -4.14
CA ILE A 231 12.68 -3.12 -5.43
C ILE A 231 14.14 -3.55 -5.26
N LEU A 232 14.95 -2.75 -4.55
CA LEU A 232 16.38 -3.01 -4.31
C LEU A 232 16.60 -4.40 -3.70
N THR A 233 15.82 -4.75 -2.68
CA THR A 233 15.95 -6.06 -2.03
C THR A 233 15.46 -7.22 -2.91
N ASN A 234 14.64 -6.96 -3.94
CA ASN A 234 14.07 -7.98 -4.84
C ASN A 234 14.67 -7.98 -6.25
N LEU A 235 15.74 -7.21 -6.49
CA LEU A 235 16.48 -7.29 -7.75
C LEU A 235 16.99 -8.73 -7.98
N PRO A 236 16.95 -9.22 -9.22
CA PRO A 236 17.49 -10.53 -9.55
C PRO A 236 18.99 -10.54 -9.22
N LYS A 237 19.42 -11.49 -8.38
CA LYS A 237 20.85 -11.70 -8.14
C LYS A 237 21.47 -12.10 -9.48
N LYS A 238 22.44 -11.31 -9.97
CA LYS A 238 23.27 -11.71 -11.12
C LYS A 238 23.89 -13.06 -10.75
N LYS A 239 23.52 -14.14 -11.44
CA LYS A 239 24.33 -15.35 -11.41
C LYS A 239 25.70 -14.94 -11.94
N THR A 240 26.72 -15.03 -11.11
CA THR A 240 28.11 -14.90 -11.54
C THR A 240 28.35 -15.97 -12.60
N LEU A 241 28.39 -15.55 -13.87
CA LEU A 241 28.85 -16.34 -15.02
C LEU A 241 30.38 -16.45 -14.97
N LEU A 242 30.93 -16.98 -13.88
CA LEU A 242 32.36 -17.17 -13.69
C LEU A 242 32.61 -18.57 -13.13
N SER A 243 32.40 -19.59 -13.96
CA SER A 243 32.97 -20.93 -13.71
C SER A 243 32.99 -21.82 -14.97
N GLN A 244 33.21 -21.27 -16.17
CA GLN A 244 33.52 -22.05 -17.38
C GLN A 244 34.44 -21.25 -18.31
N SER A 245 35.72 -21.20 -17.98
CA SER A 245 36.84 -21.09 -18.91
C SER A 245 38.12 -21.53 -18.20
#